data_AF-A0A085AR18-F1
#
_entry.id   AF-A0A085AR18-F1
#
_cell.length_a   1.000
_cell.length_b   1.000
_cell.length_c   1.000
_cell.angle_alpha   90.00
_cell.angle_beta   90.00
_cell.angle_gamma   90.00
#
_symmetry.space_group_name_H-M   'P 1'
#
loop_
_entity.id
_entity.type
_entity.pdbx_description
1 polymer ?
#
loop_
_entity_poly.entity_id
_entity_poly.type
_entity_poly.pdbx_seq_one_letter_code
_entity_poly.pdbx_strand_id
1 'polypeptide(L)'
;MEMKEWVNKLRCLSPEQLVQAHFGLQEKIKKHYKLRAKGNNLEKAKQLCEQMVAMAELVYPAMKAIHEKKASEYRRLTGQESPDRFYPPTHYGYKQLIVIMKNEKNLNRVAELEAKRSAEGWRS
;
A
#
# COMPACT_ATOMS: atom_id res chain seq x y z
N MET A 1 19.14 -3.85 7.53
CA MET A 1 18.74 -3.57 6.15
C MET A 1 17.88 -2.33 6.18
N GLU A 2 18.30 -1.27 5.50
CA GLU A 2 17.54 -0.03 5.49
C GLU A 2 16.30 -0.16 4.61
N MET A 3 15.22 0.57 4.95
CA MET A 3 13.94 0.51 4.21
C MET A 3 14.13 0.82 2.72
N LYS A 4 15.03 1.76 2.39
CA LYS A 4 15.37 2.13 1.00
C LYS A 4 16.01 0.98 0.22
N GLU A 5 16.96 0.26 0.82
CA GLU A 5 17.60 -0.90 0.20
C GLU A 5 16.59 -2.02 -0.08
N TRP A 6 15.67 -2.23 0.86
CA TRP A 6 14.60 -3.19 0.68
C TRP A 6 13.66 -2.80 -0.46
N VAL A 7 13.20 -1.54 -0.52
CA VAL A 7 12.37 -1.03 -1.63
C VAL A 7 13.08 -1.17 -2.98
N ASN A 8 14.39 -0.90 -3.04
CA ASN A 8 15.16 -1.05 -4.27
C ASN A 8 15.16 -2.49 -4.80
N LYS A 9 15.26 -3.49 -3.90
CA LYS A 9 15.17 -4.91 -4.30
C LYS A 9 13.80 -5.27 -4.88
N LEU A 10 12.73 -4.59 -4.43
CA LEU A 10 11.37 -4.83 -4.93
C LEU A 10 11.16 -4.31 -6.36
N ARG A 11 12.00 -3.36 -6.84
CA ARG A 11 11.88 -2.83 -8.21
C ARG A 11 12.11 -3.90 -9.30
N CYS A 12 12.73 -5.02 -8.96
CA CYS A 12 12.92 -6.16 -9.86
C CYS A 12 11.70 -7.10 -9.96
N LEU A 13 10.64 -6.86 -9.17
CA LEU A 13 9.44 -7.70 -9.16
C LEU A 13 8.45 -7.29 -10.25
N SER A 14 7.64 -8.26 -10.70
CA SER A 14 6.52 -7.98 -11.61
C SER A 14 5.44 -7.13 -10.93
N PRO A 15 4.58 -6.44 -11.70
CA PRO A 15 3.43 -5.73 -11.15
C PRO A 15 2.55 -6.62 -10.25
N GLU A 16 2.28 -7.85 -10.67
CA GLU A 16 1.48 -8.81 -9.92
C GLU A 16 2.15 -9.19 -8.58
N GLN A 17 3.46 -9.41 -8.59
CA GLN A 17 4.23 -9.72 -7.38
C GLN A 17 4.24 -8.53 -6.39
N LEU A 18 4.40 -7.30 -6.89
CA LEU A 18 4.33 -6.08 -6.06
C LEU A 18 2.97 -5.95 -5.38
N VAL A 19 1.89 -6.12 -6.14
CA VAL A 19 0.52 -6.03 -5.63
C VAL A 19 0.21 -7.15 -4.65
N GLN A 20 0.65 -8.38 -4.93
CA GLN A 20 0.51 -9.50 -4.00
C GLN A 20 1.25 -9.25 -2.69
N ALA A 21 2.49 -8.76 -2.75
CA ALA A 21 3.28 -8.44 -1.56
C ALA A 21 2.61 -7.34 -0.72
N HIS A 22 2.07 -6.31 -1.37
CA HIS A 22 1.33 -5.22 -0.73
C HIS A 22 0.11 -5.71 0.05
N PHE A 23 -0.74 -6.54 -0.56
CA PHE A 23 -1.90 -7.10 0.15
C PHE A 23 -1.51 -8.16 1.19
N GLY A 24 -0.41 -8.87 0.99
CA GLY A 24 0.18 -9.73 2.02
C GLY A 24 0.61 -8.96 3.27
N LEU A 25 1.17 -7.76 3.11
CA LEU A 25 1.47 -6.86 4.24
C LEU A 25 0.20 -6.42 4.95
N GLN A 26 -0.85 -6.05 4.19
CA GLN A 26 -2.14 -5.66 4.78
C GLN A 26 -2.68 -6.71 5.76
N GLU A 27 -2.69 -7.98 5.37
CA GLU A 27 -3.21 -9.05 6.23
C GLU A 27 -2.35 -9.27 7.48
N LYS A 28 -1.02 -9.11 7.36
CA LYS A 28 -0.10 -9.14 8.51
C LYS A 28 -0.36 -7.97 9.47
N ILE A 29 -0.57 -6.75 8.94
CA ILE A 29 -0.90 -5.57 9.77
C ILE A 29 -2.19 -5.84 10.53
N LYS A 30 -3.26 -6.28 9.86
CA LYS A 30 -4.55 -6.60 10.50
C LYS A 30 -4.38 -7.60 11.64
N LYS A 31 -3.62 -8.69 11.41
CA LYS A 31 -3.35 -9.72 12.41
C LYS A 31 -2.66 -9.15 13.66
N HIS A 32 -1.58 -8.39 13.48
CA HIS A 32 -0.83 -7.82 14.60
C HIS A 32 -1.61 -6.69 15.31
N TYR A 33 -2.27 -5.81 14.56
CA TYR A 33 -3.03 -4.70 15.14
C TYR A 33 -4.27 -5.19 15.94
N LYS A 34 -4.89 -6.30 15.54
CA LYS A 34 -5.94 -6.96 16.34
C LYS A 34 -5.43 -7.36 17.73
N LEU A 35 -4.15 -7.73 17.84
CA LEU A 35 -3.49 -8.15 19.08
C LEU A 35 -2.66 -7.03 19.73
N ARG A 36 -2.83 -5.78 19.32
CA ARG A 36 -1.98 -4.63 19.71
C ARG A 36 -1.77 -4.45 21.22
N ALA A 37 -2.73 -4.85 22.05
CA ALA A 37 -2.64 -4.76 23.51
C ALA A 37 -1.75 -5.84 24.16
N LYS A 38 -1.27 -6.84 23.38
CA LYS A 38 -0.49 -7.97 23.89
C LYS A 38 0.94 -7.91 23.38
N GLY A 39 1.91 -7.86 24.29
CA GLY A 39 3.34 -7.90 23.96
C GLY A 39 3.73 -6.87 22.90
N ASN A 40 4.62 -7.27 21.99
CA ASN A 40 5.17 -6.36 20.97
C ASN A 40 4.33 -6.27 19.67
N ASN A 41 3.02 -6.53 19.73
CA ASN A 41 2.18 -6.58 18.53
C ASN A 41 1.89 -5.20 17.92
N LEU A 42 1.74 -4.16 18.74
CA LEU A 42 1.53 -2.80 18.23
C LEU A 42 2.74 -2.31 17.41
N GLU A 43 3.95 -2.48 17.95
CA GLU A 43 5.18 -2.09 17.27
C GLU A 43 5.39 -2.89 15.98
N LYS A 44 5.13 -4.20 16.00
CA LYS A 44 5.14 -5.02 14.77
C LYS A 44 4.14 -4.51 13.73
N ALA A 45 2.93 -4.15 14.13
CA ALA A 45 1.94 -3.56 13.23
C ALA A 45 2.43 -2.23 12.65
N LYS A 46 3.05 -1.37 13.46
CA LYS A 46 3.65 -0.09 13.04
C LYS A 46 4.76 -0.32 12.01
N GLN A 47 5.70 -1.23 12.27
CA GLN A 47 6.77 -1.58 11.33
C GLN A 47 6.24 -2.13 9.99
N LEU A 48 5.21 -2.99 10.05
CA LEU A 48 4.57 -3.51 8.84
C LEU A 48 3.83 -2.40 8.07
N CYS A 49 3.24 -1.42 8.76
CA CYS A 49 2.65 -0.26 8.09
C CYS A 49 3.72 0.59 7.41
N GLU A 50 4.86 0.85 8.06
CA GLU A 50 5.99 1.59 7.47
C GLU A 50 6.54 0.87 6.23
N GLN A 51 6.65 -0.47 6.26
CA GLN A 51 7.01 -1.27 5.09
C GLN A 51 5.98 -1.11 3.95
N MET A 52 4.69 -1.20 4.25
CA MET A 52 3.64 -1.07 3.24
C MET A 52 3.62 0.34 2.63
N VAL A 53 3.85 1.38 3.44
CA VAL A 53 3.98 2.78 2.99
C VAL A 53 5.23 2.99 2.14
N ALA A 54 6.35 2.35 2.47
CA ALA A 54 7.57 2.44 1.67
C ALA A 54 7.39 1.81 0.27
N MET A 55 6.54 0.80 0.13
CA MET A 55 6.21 0.20 -1.17
C MET A 55 5.20 0.99 -2.01
N ALA A 56 4.53 1.98 -1.41
CA ALA A 56 3.36 2.63 -2.01
C ALA A 56 3.65 3.29 -3.38
N GLU A 57 4.85 3.85 -3.55
CA GLU A 57 5.32 4.45 -4.82
C GLU A 57 5.44 3.42 -5.96
N LEU A 58 5.72 2.15 -5.64
CA LEU A 58 5.88 1.08 -6.63
C LEU A 58 4.54 0.40 -6.93
N VAL A 59 3.70 0.28 -5.91
CA VAL A 59 2.46 -0.49 -6.01
C VAL A 59 1.38 0.25 -6.77
N TYR A 60 1.28 1.57 -6.62
CA TYR A 60 0.28 2.36 -7.35
C TYR A 60 0.39 2.19 -8.88
N PRO A 61 1.56 2.44 -9.52
CA PRO A 61 1.71 2.22 -10.96
C PRO A 61 1.54 0.74 -11.35
N ALA A 62 1.96 -0.20 -10.49
CA ALA A 62 1.75 -1.62 -10.73
C ALA A 62 0.25 -2.00 -10.80
N MET A 63 -0.57 -1.48 -9.87
CA MET A 63 -2.02 -1.69 -9.89
C MET A 63 -2.65 -1.11 -11.17
N LYS A 64 -2.20 0.08 -11.57
CA LYS A 64 -2.68 0.73 -12.80
C LYS A 64 -2.31 -0.11 -14.05
N ALA A 65 -1.08 -0.59 -14.14
CA ALA A 65 -0.63 -1.44 -15.25
C ALA A 65 -1.42 -2.76 -15.34
N ILE A 66 -1.72 -3.39 -14.21
CA ILE A 66 -2.57 -4.61 -14.17
C ILE A 66 -3.98 -4.29 -14.68
N HIS A 67 -4.55 -3.15 -14.28
CA HIS A 67 -5.87 -2.73 -14.76
C HIS A 67 -5.87 -2.45 -16.26
N GLU A 68 -4.88 -1.71 -16.78
CA GLU A 68 -4.73 -1.41 -18.20
C GLU A 68 -4.57 -2.68 -19.05
N LYS A 69 -3.81 -3.66 -18.55
CA LYS A 69 -3.67 -4.99 -19.18
C LYS A 69 -5.02 -5.71 -19.28
N LYS A 70 -5.80 -5.72 -18.21
CA LYS A 70 -7.16 -6.32 -18.19
C LYS A 70 -8.12 -5.59 -19.13
N ALA A 71 -8.08 -4.26 -19.15
CA ALA A 71 -8.91 -3.46 -20.05
C ALA A 71 -8.56 -3.72 -21.52
N SER A 72 -7.27 -3.84 -21.84
CA SER A 72 -6.79 -4.17 -23.18
C SER A 72 -7.20 -5.58 -23.61
N GLU A 73 -7.12 -6.54 -22.70
CA GLU A 73 -7.59 -7.91 -22.95
C GLU A 73 -9.11 -7.97 -23.16
N TYR A 74 -9.88 -7.24 -22.35
CA TYR A 74 -11.33 -7.09 -22.54
C TYR A 74 -11.64 -6.55 -23.94
N ARG A 75 -11.01 -5.44 -24.34
CA ARG A 75 -11.18 -4.84 -25.67
C ARG A 75 -10.85 -5.82 -26.79
N ARG A 76 -9.77 -6.58 -26.65
CA ARG A 76 -9.39 -7.60 -27.64
C ARG A 76 -10.45 -8.71 -27.77
N LEU A 77 -11.08 -9.11 -26.67
CA LEU A 77 -12.05 -10.21 -26.65
C LEU A 77 -13.47 -9.77 -27.06
N THR A 78 -13.88 -8.54 -26.73
CA THR A 78 -15.26 -8.07 -26.93
C THR A 78 -15.40 -7.03 -28.04
N GLY A 79 -14.29 -6.44 -28.50
CA GLY A 79 -14.29 -5.29 -29.40
C GLY A 79 -14.76 -3.98 -28.73
N GLN A 80 -14.99 -3.98 -27.42
CA GLN A 80 -15.54 -2.84 -26.66
C GLN A 80 -14.55 -2.33 -25.62
N GLU A 81 -14.65 -1.04 -25.28
CA GLU A 81 -13.93 -0.50 -24.13
C GLU A 81 -14.39 -1.17 -22.84
N SER A 82 -13.45 -1.41 -21.92
CA SER A 82 -13.82 -1.91 -20.59
C SER A 82 -14.67 -0.86 -19.87
N PRO A 83 -15.82 -1.25 -19.29
CA PRO A 83 -16.65 -0.32 -18.51
C PRO A 83 -15.98 0.07 -17.18
N ASP A 84 -15.01 -0.73 -16.72
CA ASP A 84 -14.35 -0.56 -15.44
C ASP A 84 -13.30 0.55 -15.52
N ARG A 85 -13.40 1.55 -14.64
CA ARG A 85 -12.38 2.58 -14.47
C ARG A 85 -11.41 2.19 -13.35
N PHE A 86 -10.13 2.53 -13.51
CA PHE A 86 -9.16 2.34 -12.44
C PHE A 86 -9.52 3.20 -11.23
N TYR A 87 -9.70 2.54 -10.08
CA TYR A 87 -9.81 3.19 -8.79
C TYR A 87 -8.92 2.44 -7.79
N PRO A 88 -7.90 3.09 -7.20
CA PRO A 88 -7.08 2.44 -6.19
C PRO A 88 -7.93 2.24 -4.92
N PRO A 89 -7.80 1.08 -4.23
CA PRO A 89 -8.43 0.91 -2.94
C PRO A 89 -7.75 1.81 -1.90
N THR A 90 -8.42 2.01 -0.76
CA THR A 90 -7.81 2.71 0.38
C THR A 90 -6.53 2.01 0.81
N HIS A 91 -5.44 2.77 0.89
CA HIS A 91 -4.15 2.24 1.33
C HIS A 91 -4.14 1.98 2.84
N TYR A 92 -4.29 0.70 3.24
CA TYR A 92 -4.43 0.31 4.64
C TYR A 92 -3.23 0.72 5.52
N GLY A 93 -2.00 0.60 5.00
CA GLY A 93 -0.77 1.00 5.71
C GLY A 93 -0.79 2.47 6.14
N TYR A 94 -0.98 3.41 5.21
CA TYR A 94 -1.20 4.82 5.51
C TYR A 94 -2.32 5.04 6.53
N LYS A 95 -3.51 4.50 6.27
CA LYS A 95 -4.68 4.68 7.16
C LYS A 95 -4.36 4.27 8.59
N GLN A 96 -3.81 3.07 8.76
CA GLN A 96 -3.56 2.49 10.08
C GLN A 96 -2.38 3.17 10.78
N LEU A 97 -1.31 3.52 10.05
CA LEU A 97 -0.17 4.22 10.61
C LEU A 97 -0.53 5.62 11.08
N ILE A 98 -1.31 6.37 10.29
CA ILE A 98 -1.82 7.69 10.69
C ILE A 98 -2.63 7.58 11.98
N VAL A 99 -3.51 6.57 12.11
CA VAL A 99 -4.26 6.34 13.35
C VAL A 99 -3.34 6.08 14.54
N ILE A 100 -2.30 5.25 14.37
CA ILE A 100 -1.33 4.97 15.43
C ILE A 100 -0.58 6.25 15.82
N MET A 101 -0.10 7.03 14.84
CA MET A 101 0.64 8.27 15.11
C MET A 101 -0.22 9.33 15.80
N LYS A 102 -1.51 9.43 15.45
CA LYS A 102 -2.48 10.29 16.16
C LYS A 102 -2.62 9.89 17.63
N ASN A 103 -2.73 8.59 17.92
CA ASN A 103 -2.83 8.10 19.29
C ASN A 103 -1.54 8.32 20.09
N GLU A 104 -0.38 8.23 19.43
CA GLU A 104 0.94 8.57 20.00
C GLU A 104 1.19 10.09 20.10
N LYS A 105 0.21 10.92 19.67
CA LYS A 105 0.31 12.40 19.60
C LYS A 105 1.47 12.91 18.73
N ASN A 106 1.95 12.09 17.79
CA ASN A 106 3.00 12.47 16.85
C ASN A 106 2.38 13.14 15.60
N LEU A 107 1.93 14.38 15.77
CA LEU A 107 1.22 15.12 14.72
C LEU A 107 2.12 15.50 13.54
N ASN A 108 3.42 15.71 13.78
CA ASN A 108 4.38 15.98 12.70
C ASN A 108 4.45 14.79 11.74
N ARG A 109 4.57 13.57 12.29
CA ARG A 109 4.58 12.35 11.47
C ARG A 109 3.26 12.13 10.73
N VAL A 110 2.13 12.50 11.32
CA VAL A 110 0.82 12.47 10.62
C VAL A 110 0.85 13.37 9.39
N ALA A 111 1.32 14.62 9.53
CA ALA A 111 1.39 15.55 8.41
C ALA A 111 2.31 15.04 7.29
N GLU A 112 3.48 14.49 7.64
CA GLU A 112 4.39 13.85 6.67
C GLU A 112 3.71 12.70 5.90
N LEU A 113 3.01 11.82 6.60
CA LEU A 113 2.33 10.68 6.01
C LEU A 113 1.17 11.11 5.10
N GLU A 114 0.40 12.12 5.51
CA GLU A 114 -0.68 12.66 4.69
C GLU A 114 -0.16 13.34 3.42
N ALA A 115 0.94 14.10 3.53
CA ALA A 115 1.60 14.72 2.38
C ALA A 115 2.16 13.65 1.41
N LYS A 116 2.84 12.62 1.93
CA LYS A 116 3.37 11.52 1.11
C LYS A 116 2.25 10.72 0.42
N ARG A 117 1.22 10.31 1.18
CA ARG A 117 0.03 9.63 0.66
C ARG A 117 -0.59 10.43 -0.49
N SER A 118 -0.65 11.75 -0.33
CA SER A 118 -1.15 12.66 -1.35
C SER A 118 -0.27 12.68 -2.60
N ALA A 119 1.04 12.88 -2.44
CA ALA A 119 1.99 12.97 -3.55
C ALA A 119 2.03 11.68 -4.38
N GLU A 120 1.79 10.53 -3.75
CA GLU A 120 1.78 9.21 -4.40
C GLU A 120 0.42 8.81 -5.00
N GLY A 121 -0.60 9.68 -4.91
CA GLY A 121 -1.90 9.43 -5.54
C GLY A 121 -2.89 8.58 -4.72
N TRP A 122 -2.59 8.29 -3.45
CA TRP A 122 -3.43 7.47 -2.54
C TRP A 122 -4.50 8.29 -1.78
N ARG A 123 -5.02 9.37 -2.37
CA ARG A 123 -6.06 10.26 -1.77
C ARG A 123 -7.48 9.66 -1.73
N SER A 124 -7.62 8.35 -1.85
CA SER A 124 -8.89 7.61 -1.78
C SER A 124 -9.42 7.47 -0.35
#